data_AF-W6K733-F1
#
_entry.id   AF-W6K733-F1
#
_cell.length_a   1.000
_cell.length_b   1.000
_cell.length_c   1.000
_cell.angle_alpha   90.00
_cell.angle_beta   90.00
_cell.angle_gamma   90.00
#
_symmetry.space_group_name_H-M   'P 1'
#
loop_
_entity.id
_entity.type
_entity.pdbx_description
1 polymer ?
#
loop_
_entity_poly.entity_id
_entity_poly.type
_entity_poly.pdbx_seq_one_letter_code
_entity_poly.pdbx_strand_id
1 'polypeptide(L)'
;MTLANKDRIRALLKSIETGDPGPVAVVNEAKYVQHNPQTHEGSEGLAELFQRLSKTSPRVNIVRAFEDGDFVFAHTEYDFSRRNIGFEVFRFEEGQAVEHWDNIQARQALNPSGRSMVDGPTEAVDLEQTEPNRFLVRSYLETVLVEGRLDRLPDFVNQDVFAEHSPHRGDDLSTLRQALARVGSNRTR
;
A
#
# COMPACT_ATOMS: atom_id res chain seq x y z
N MET A 1 24.95 -10.69 -7.50
CA MET A 1 23.72 -11.00 -6.77
C MET A 1 22.60 -10.25 -7.45
N THR A 2 21.48 -10.90 -7.75
CA THR A 2 20.29 -10.23 -8.30
C THR A 2 19.71 -9.34 -7.20
N LEU A 3 19.35 -8.09 -7.53
CA LEU A 3 18.73 -7.15 -6.59
C LEU A 3 17.36 -7.72 -6.15
N ALA A 4 17.00 -7.58 -4.87
CA ALA A 4 15.68 -8.00 -4.39
C ALA A 4 14.57 -7.22 -5.12
N ASN A 5 13.40 -7.83 -5.31
CA ASN A 5 12.33 -7.18 -6.06
C ASN A 5 11.84 -5.90 -5.36
N LYS A 6 11.80 -5.88 -4.02
CA LYS A 6 11.51 -4.64 -3.27
C LYS A 6 12.47 -3.49 -3.58
N ASP A 7 13.75 -3.77 -3.78
CA ASP A 7 14.75 -2.75 -4.08
C ASP A 7 14.62 -2.24 -5.52
N ARG A 8 14.21 -3.13 -6.44
CA ARG A 8 13.91 -2.76 -7.84
C ARG A 8 12.67 -1.89 -7.94
N ILE A 9 11.62 -2.20 -7.17
CA ILE A 9 10.44 -1.33 -7.04
C ILE A 9 10.81 -0.01 -6.38
N ARG A 10 11.65 -0.01 -5.33
CA ARG A 10 12.14 1.25 -4.74
C ARG A 10 12.85 2.13 -5.77
N ALA A 11 13.69 1.53 -6.61
CA ALA A 11 14.37 2.24 -7.69
C ALA A 11 13.37 2.79 -8.73
N LEU A 12 12.36 1.99 -9.12
CA LEU A 12 11.29 2.41 -10.02
C LEU A 12 10.54 3.63 -9.48
N LEU A 13 10.04 3.57 -8.25
CA LEU A 13 9.26 4.68 -7.68
C LEU A 13 10.13 5.92 -7.47
N LYS A 14 11.39 5.73 -7.07
CA LYS A 14 12.32 6.85 -6.90
C LYS A 14 12.68 7.52 -8.23
N SER A 15 12.65 6.81 -9.34
CA SER A 15 12.96 7.39 -10.65
C SER A 15 11.89 8.37 -11.15
N ILE A 16 10.71 8.44 -10.54
CA ILE A 16 9.74 9.51 -10.76
C ILE A 16 10.34 10.90 -10.49
N GLU A 17 11.26 11.02 -9.51
CA GLU A 17 11.93 12.28 -9.18
C GLU A 17 12.82 12.78 -10.32
N THR A 18 13.44 11.87 -11.07
CA THR A 18 14.48 12.20 -12.05
C THR A 18 14.02 12.00 -13.49
N GLY A 19 13.01 11.17 -13.72
CA GLY A 19 12.62 10.69 -15.04
C GLY A 19 13.61 9.67 -15.64
N ASP A 20 14.47 9.05 -14.81
CA ASP A 20 15.41 8.04 -15.28
C ASP A 20 14.65 6.81 -15.81
N PRO A 21 14.80 6.47 -17.11
CA PRO A 21 14.11 5.33 -17.70
C PRO A 21 14.70 3.98 -17.27
N GLY A 22 15.92 3.93 -16.72
CA GLY A 22 16.60 2.67 -16.37
C GLY A 22 15.77 1.78 -15.43
N PRO A 23 15.32 2.30 -14.28
CA PRO A 23 14.50 1.53 -13.34
C PRO A 23 13.15 1.06 -13.89
N VAL A 24 12.63 1.67 -14.97
CA VAL A 24 11.38 1.24 -15.63
C VAL A 24 11.48 -0.18 -16.19
N ALA A 25 12.69 -0.65 -16.53
CA ALA A 25 12.93 -2.00 -17.05
C ALA A 25 12.53 -3.14 -16.09
N VAL A 26 12.26 -2.84 -14.81
CA VAL A 26 11.66 -3.83 -13.89
C VAL A 26 10.26 -4.25 -14.34
N VAL A 27 9.54 -3.38 -15.06
CA VAL A 27 8.17 -3.62 -15.53
C VAL A 27 8.20 -4.29 -16.90
N ASN A 28 7.38 -5.32 -17.07
CA ASN A 28 7.09 -5.88 -18.38
C ASN A 28 5.82 -5.22 -18.94
N GLU A 29 5.98 -4.10 -19.65
CA GLU A 29 4.86 -3.33 -20.20
C GLU A 29 3.95 -4.14 -21.14
N ALA A 30 4.46 -5.20 -21.77
CA ALA A 30 3.67 -6.05 -22.67
C ALA A 30 2.68 -6.97 -21.93
N LYS A 31 2.96 -7.28 -20.66
CA LYS A 31 2.07 -8.07 -19.78
C LYS A 31 1.40 -7.24 -18.70
N TYR A 32 1.78 -5.97 -18.55
CA TYR A 32 1.44 -5.15 -17.39
C TYR A 32 -0.06 -4.86 -17.30
N VAL A 33 -0.68 -5.34 -16.23
CA VAL A 33 -2.08 -5.03 -15.89
C VAL A 33 -2.12 -3.96 -14.80
N GLN A 34 -2.74 -2.82 -15.12
CA GLN A 34 -2.91 -1.70 -14.19
C GLN A 34 -4.34 -1.69 -13.63
N HIS A 35 -4.46 -1.75 -12.30
CA HIS A 35 -5.76 -1.74 -11.63
C HIS A 35 -6.16 -0.37 -11.08
N ASN A 36 -5.25 0.63 -11.12
CA ASN A 36 -5.57 1.97 -10.63
C ASN A 36 -6.77 2.59 -11.38
N PRO A 37 -7.89 2.87 -10.71
CA PRO A 37 -9.07 3.49 -11.34
C PRO A 37 -8.81 4.90 -11.86
N GLN A 38 -7.77 5.58 -11.36
CA GLN A 38 -7.40 6.95 -11.72
C GLN A 38 -6.45 7.01 -12.92
N THR A 39 -5.91 5.88 -13.37
CA THR A 39 -5.05 5.86 -14.56
C THR A 39 -5.92 5.66 -15.79
N HIS A 40 -5.93 6.62 -16.70
CA HIS A 40 -6.68 6.50 -17.94
C HIS A 40 -6.04 5.45 -18.87
N GLU A 41 -6.87 4.59 -19.47
CA GLU A 41 -6.43 3.66 -20.51
C GLU A 41 -5.96 4.44 -21.76
N GLY A 42 -4.72 4.18 -22.22
CA GLY A 42 -4.20 4.72 -23.48
C GLY A 42 -2.86 5.46 -23.39
N SER A 43 -1.78 4.71 -23.62
CA SER A 43 -0.61 5.06 -24.45
C SER A 43 0.40 6.15 -24.03
N GLU A 44 0.68 6.36 -22.74
CA GLU A 44 1.99 6.92 -22.34
C GLU A 44 2.80 5.79 -21.68
N GLY A 45 3.98 5.48 -22.21
CA GLY A 45 4.87 4.50 -21.59
C GLY A 45 5.36 5.01 -20.22
N LEU A 46 5.65 4.12 -19.27
CA LEU A 46 6.03 4.53 -17.90
C LEU A 46 7.24 5.46 -17.89
N ALA A 47 8.20 5.21 -18.78
CA ALA A 47 9.39 6.06 -18.95
C ALA A 47 9.03 7.50 -19.38
N GLU A 48 8.09 7.66 -20.32
CA GLU A 48 7.64 8.97 -20.78
C GLU A 48 6.87 9.71 -19.69
N LEU A 49 5.98 8.98 -19.00
CA LEU A 49 5.24 9.49 -17.84
C LEU A 49 6.20 10.04 -16.77
N PHE A 50 7.24 9.28 -16.43
CA PHE A 50 8.18 9.68 -15.38
C PHE A 50 9.03 10.87 -15.82
N GLN A 51 9.46 10.94 -17.09
CA GLN A 51 10.14 12.13 -17.64
C GLN A 51 9.26 13.38 -17.63
N ARG A 52 7.95 13.22 -17.81
CA ARG A 52 7.00 14.34 -17.73
C ARG A 52 6.81 14.78 -16.27
N LEU A 53 6.62 13.83 -15.36
CA LEU A 53 6.45 14.11 -13.93
C LEU A 53 7.71 14.75 -13.33
N SER A 54 8.92 14.33 -13.73
CA SER A 54 10.16 14.87 -13.16
C SER A 54 10.35 16.38 -13.41
N LYS A 55 9.73 16.92 -14.46
CA LYS A 55 9.73 18.36 -14.76
C LYS A 55 9.01 19.21 -13.70
N THR A 56 8.20 18.61 -12.84
CA THR A 56 7.52 19.30 -11.74
C THR A 56 8.30 19.20 -10.42
N SER A 57 9.55 18.73 -10.45
CA SER A 57 10.40 18.51 -9.27
C SER A 57 9.71 17.70 -8.16
N PRO A 58 9.13 16.52 -8.49
CA PRO A 58 8.38 15.74 -7.51
C PRO A 58 9.30 15.14 -6.45
N ARG A 59 8.74 14.80 -5.29
CA ARG A 59 9.45 14.08 -4.23
C ARG A 59 8.74 12.76 -3.92
N VAL A 60 9.52 11.71 -3.75
CA VAL A 60 9.08 10.37 -3.44
C VAL A 60 9.81 9.89 -2.20
N ASN A 61 9.05 9.70 -1.13
CA ASN A 61 9.52 9.16 0.14
C ASN A 61 8.88 7.79 0.37
N ILE A 62 9.65 6.72 0.14
CA ILE A 62 9.16 5.34 0.30
C ILE A 62 9.37 4.94 1.76
N VAL A 63 8.29 5.02 2.54
CA VAL A 63 8.30 4.85 3.99
C VAL A 63 8.66 3.43 4.39
N ARG A 64 8.07 2.45 3.69
CA ARG A 64 8.32 1.01 3.89
C ARG A 64 8.03 0.26 2.60
N ALA A 65 8.74 -0.84 2.39
CA ALA A 65 8.49 -1.75 1.29
C ALA A 65 8.88 -3.17 1.70
N PHE A 66 8.02 -4.12 1.40
CA PHE A 66 8.18 -5.52 1.76
C PHE A 66 8.01 -6.42 0.55
N GLU A 67 8.60 -7.61 0.62
CA GLU A 67 8.57 -8.63 -0.42
C GLU A 67 8.11 -9.94 0.20
N ASP A 68 7.13 -10.59 -0.41
CA ASP A 68 6.60 -11.89 -0.02
C ASP A 68 6.30 -12.72 -1.28
N GLY A 69 7.19 -13.67 -1.58
CA GLY A 69 7.15 -14.44 -2.82
C GLY A 69 7.19 -13.54 -4.06
N ASP A 70 6.18 -13.66 -4.91
CA ASP A 70 6.06 -12.88 -6.15
C ASP A 70 5.46 -11.49 -5.94
N PHE A 71 5.17 -11.09 -4.70
CA PHE A 71 4.54 -9.80 -4.41
C PHE A 71 5.50 -8.83 -3.74
N VAL A 72 5.45 -7.58 -4.18
CA VAL A 72 6.10 -6.45 -3.50
C VAL A 72 5.04 -5.43 -3.13
N PHE A 73 5.09 -4.96 -1.90
CA PHE A 73 4.28 -3.85 -1.41
C PHE A 73 5.17 -2.63 -1.12
N ALA A 74 4.68 -1.43 -1.42
CA ALA A 74 5.27 -0.17 -0.95
C ALA A 74 4.22 0.79 -0.36
N HIS A 75 4.62 1.50 0.70
CA HIS A 75 3.87 2.61 1.29
C HIS A 75 4.66 3.89 1.04
N THR A 76 4.11 4.79 0.24
CA THR A 76 4.87 5.91 -0.33
C THR A 76 4.19 7.23 0.00
N GLU A 77 4.98 8.25 0.38
CA GLU A 77 4.55 9.64 0.37
C GLU A 77 5.05 10.32 -0.90
N TYR A 78 4.10 10.79 -1.71
CA TYR A 78 4.35 11.51 -2.95
C TYR A 78 4.11 13.01 -2.73
N ASP A 79 5.02 13.86 -3.20
CA ASP A 79 4.81 15.29 -3.32
C ASP A 79 4.84 15.68 -4.80
N PHE A 80 3.65 15.85 -5.38
CA PHE A 80 3.43 16.25 -6.77
C PHE A 80 2.85 17.67 -6.86
N SER A 81 3.24 18.58 -5.97
CA SER A 81 2.60 19.89 -5.61
C SER A 81 1.58 19.80 -4.48
N ARG A 82 1.08 18.59 -4.20
CA ARG A 82 0.31 18.25 -3.00
C ARG A 82 0.84 16.93 -2.48
N ARG A 83 0.87 16.80 -1.15
CA ARG A 83 1.29 15.57 -0.49
C ARG A 83 0.17 14.54 -0.54
N ASN A 84 0.51 13.36 -1.04
CA ASN A 84 -0.37 12.22 -1.13
C ASN A 84 0.31 11.01 -0.50
N ILE A 85 -0.51 10.10 0.02
CA ILE A 85 -0.07 8.81 0.57
C ILE A 85 -0.57 7.73 -0.39
N GLY A 86 0.37 6.99 -0.95
CA GLY A 86 0.15 5.86 -1.85
C GLY A 86 0.38 4.53 -1.13
N PHE A 87 -0.50 3.57 -1.39
CA PHE A 87 -0.32 2.16 -1.06
C PHE A 87 -0.34 1.40 -2.38
N GLU A 88 0.69 0.62 -2.65
CA GLU A 88 0.86 -0.03 -3.95
C GLU A 88 1.40 -1.44 -3.80
N VAL A 89 0.93 -2.35 -4.64
CA VAL A 89 1.29 -3.76 -4.69
C VAL A 89 1.63 -4.12 -6.13
N PHE A 90 2.76 -4.78 -6.31
CA PHE A 90 3.23 -5.30 -7.59
C PHE A 90 3.29 -6.82 -7.52
N ARG A 91 2.79 -7.50 -8.55
CA ARG A 91 3.04 -8.93 -8.77
C ARG A 91 4.15 -9.11 -9.81
N PHE A 92 5.05 -10.03 -9.53
CA PHE A 92 6.14 -10.42 -10.38
C PHE A 92 5.85 -11.74 -11.10
N GLU A 93 6.42 -11.86 -12.29
CA GLU A 93 6.47 -13.09 -13.08
C GLU A 93 7.78 -13.06 -13.85
N GLU A 94 8.54 -14.17 -13.85
CA GLU A 94 9.82 -14.28 -14.58
C GLU A 94 10.81 -13.15 -14.26
N GLY A 95 10.75 -12.64 -13.03
CA GLY A 95 11.63 -11.56 -12.57
C GLY A 95 11.26 -10.17 -13.09
N GLN A 96 10.06 -9.93 -13.60
CA GLN A 96 9.54 -8.60 -13.94
C GLN A 96 8.18 -8.34 -13.29
N ALA A 97 7.88 -7.09 -12.98
CA ALA A 97 6.55 -6.69 -12.53
C ALA A 97 5.58 -6.74 -13.72
N VAL A 98 4.49 -7.48 -13.56
CA VAL A 98 3.48 -7.73 -14.61
C VAL A 98 2.09 -7.27 -14.21
N GLU A 99 1.90 -6.85 -12.97
CA GLU A 99 0.59 -6.40 -12.49
C GLU A 99 0.77 -5.45 -11.31
N HIS A 100 -0.11 -4.46 -11.22
CA HIS A 100 -0.03 -3.41 -10.22
C HIS A 100 -1.41 -2.98 -9.73
N TRP A 101 -1.54 -2.91 -8.41
CA TRP A 101 -2.67 -2.30 -7.72
C TRP A 101 -2.14 -1.18 -6.87
N ASP A 102 -2.80 -0.03 -6.91
CA ASP A 102 -2.53 1.04 -5.98
C ASP A 102 -3.81 1.76 -5.56
N ASN A 103 -3.66 2.53 -4.50
CA ASN A 103 -4.60 3.56 -4.11
C ASN A 103 -3.80 4.75 -3.58
N ILE A 104 -4.26 5.94 -3.91
CA ILE A 104 -3.63 7.19 -3.53
C ILE A 104 -4.68 8.13 -2.94
N GLN A 105 -4.34 8.76 -1.82
CA GLN A 105 -5.18 9.75 -1.19
C GLN A 105 -4.36 10.94 -0.70
N ALA A 106 -5.00 12.11 -0.61
CA ALA A 106 -4.37 13.30 -0.05
C ALA A 106 -3.91 13.04 1.38
N ARG A 107 -2.70 13.50 1.71
CA ARG A 107 -2.20 13.47 3.08
C ARG A 107 -3.10 14.35 3.96
N GLN A 108 -3.56 13.77 5.06
CA GLN A 108 -4.40 14.44 6.04
C GLN A 108 -3.60 14.83 7.29
N ALA A 109 -4.23 15.60 8.17
CA ALA A 109 -3.71 15.89 9.51
C ALA A 109 -3.62 14.61 10.36
N LEU A 110 -2.99 14.73 11.53
CA LEU A 110 -2.96 13.65 12.51
C LEU A 110 -4.40 13.26 12.89
N ASN A 111 -4.60 11.97 13.11
CA ASN A 111 -5.89 11.44 13.55
C ASN A 111 -6.18 11.82 15.02
N PRO A 112 -7.36 11.51 15.58
CA PRO A 112 -7.69 11.81 16.98
C PRO A 112 -6.73 11.23 18.03
N SER A 113 -5.94 10.22 17.67
CA SER A 113 -4.90 9.61 18.52
C SER A 113 -3.50 10.17 18.28
N GLY A 114 -3.36 11.24 17.49
CA GLY A 114 -2.08 11.89 17.20
C GLY A 114 -1.20 11.12 16.20
N ARG A 115 -1.74 10.12 15.50
CA ARG A 115 -1.01 9.33 14.51
C ARG A 115 -1.12 9.93 13.13
N SER A 116 -0.08 9.70 12.33
CA SER A 116 -0.10 10.02 10.92
C SER A 116 -0.61 8.83 10.10
N MET A 117 -0.66 9.01 8.79
CA MET A 117 -1.00 7.92 7.87
C MET A 117 0.15 6.95 7.63
N VAL A 118 1.38 7.30 8.05
CA VAL A 118 2.62 6.62 7.65
C VAL A 118 3.59 6.32 8.79
N ASP A 119 3.33 6.76 10.02
CA ASP A 119 4.16 6.50 11.20
C ASP A 119 4.09 5.02 11.61
N GLY A 120 4.82 4.67 12.67
CA GLY A 120 4.97 3.29 13.11
C GLY A 120 6.12 2.55 12.42
N PRO A 121 6.27 1.24 12.68
CA PRO A 121 7.40 0.44 12.21
C PRO A 121 7.58 0.49 10.69
N THR A 122 8.82 0.58 10.23
CA THR A 122 9.19 0.56 8.81
C THR A 122 9.90 -0.70 8.38
N GLU A 123 10.36 -1.49 9.35
CA GLU A 123 11.05 -2.76 9.14
C GLU A 123 10.16 -3.92 9.61
N ALA A 124 10.24 -5.04 8.90
CA ALA A 124 9.64 -6.29 9.34
C ALA A 124 10.60 -7.00 10.29
N VAL A 125 10.08 -7.39 11.44
CA VAL A 125 10.78 -8.22 12.44
C VAL A 125 10.07 -9.57 12.54
N ASP A 126 10.68 -10.53 13.24
CA ASP A 126 10.09 -11.85 13.51
C ASP A 126 9.66 -12.59 12.23
N LEU A 127 10.54 -12.65 11.22
CA LEU A 127 10.25 -13.21 9.89
C LEU A 127 9.86 -14.69 9.93
N GLU A 128 10.22 -15.42 11.00
CA GLU A 128 9.78 -16.78 11.26
C GLU A 128 8.26 -16.88 11.49
N GLN A 129 7.60 -15.77 11.85
CA GLN A 129 6.17 -15.69 12.09
C GLN A 129 5.35 -15.36 10.84
N THR A 130 5.95 -15.25 9.65
CA THR A 130 5.22 -14.89 8.42
C THR A 130 4.02 -15.79 8.15
N GLU A 131 4.18 -17.12 8.20
CA GLU A 131 3.07 -18.04 7.94
C GLU A 131 1.99 -18.04 9.05
N PRO A 132 2.35 -18.10 10.35
CA PRO A 132 1.39 -17.90 11.44
C PRO A 132 0.60 -16.58 11.33
N ASN A 133 1.29 -15.47 11.03
CA ASN A 133 0.66 -14.15 10.89
C ASN A 133 -0.26 -14.12 9.67
N ARG A 134 0.13 -14.73 8.54
CA ARG A 134 -0.72 -14.84 7.35
C ARG A 134 -2.01 -15.59 7.65
N PHE A 135 -1.93 -16.69 8.39
CA PHE A 135 -3.10 -17.45 8.83
C PHE A 135 -4.01 -16.61 9.74
N LEU A 136 -3.42 -15.89 10.71
CA LEU A 136 -4.16 -15.01 11.63
C LEU A 136 -4.88 -13.88 10.88
N VAL A 137 -4.19 -13.19 9.97
CA VAL A 137 -4.76 -12.10 9.16
C VAL A 137 -5.86 -12.63 8.24
N ARG A 138 -5.68 -13.79 7.59
CA ARG A 138 -6.73 -14.40 6.77
C ARG A 138 -7.98 -14.72 7.61
N SER A 139 -7.78 -15.33 8.77
CA SER A 139 -8.87 -15.67 9.70
C SER A 139 -9.62 -14.42 10.16
N TYR A 140 -8.91 -13.32 10.41
CA TYR A 140 -9.52 -12.01 10.70
C TYR A 140 -10.38 -11.51 9.53
N LEU A 141 -9.84 -11.50 8.31
CA LEU A 141 -10.55 -11.02 7.12
C LEU A 141 -11.85 -11.82 6.89
N GLU A 142 -11.77 -13.15 6.96
CA GLU A 142 -12.92 -14.04 6.80
C GLU A 142 -13.95 -13.82 7.93
N THR A 143 -13.52 -13.94 9.19
CA THR A 143 -14.42 -13.87 10.35
C THR A 143 -15.07 -12.49 10.51
N VAL A 144 -14.31 -11.42 10.34
CA VAL A 144 -14.77 -10.06 10.68
C VAL A 144 -15.31 -9.34 9.44
N LEU A 145 -14.61 -9.39 8.30
CA LEU A 145 -14.98 -8.58 7.12
C LEU A 145 -15.90 -9.30 6.13
N VAL A 146 -15.83 -10.63 6.05
CA VAL A 146 -16.69 -11.43 5.17
C VAL A 146 -17.93 -11.90 5.94
N GLU A 147 -17.76 -12.56 7.08
CA GLU A 147 -18.87 -13.09 7.87
C GLU A 147 -19.53 -12.03 8.78
N GLY A 148 -18.90 -10.87 8.98
CA GLY A 148 -19.46 -9.78 9.75
C GLY A 148 -19.49 -9.98 11.27
N ARG A 149 -18.72 -10.93 11.82
CA ARG A 149 -18.67 -11.22 13.27
C ARG A 149 -17.82 -10.19 14.02
N LEU A 150 -18.33 -8.98 14.15
CA LEU A 150 -17.63 -7.84 14.78
C LEU A 150 -17.40 -8.00 16.30
N ASP A 151 -18.14 -8.90 16.95
CA ASP A 151 -17.94 -9.31 18.33
C ASP A 151 -16.62 -10.07 18.52
N ARG A 152 -16.12 -10.73 17.46
CA ARG A 152 -14.85 -11.47 17.44
C ARG A 152 -13.61 -10.61 17.20
N LEU A 153 -13.76 -9.29 17.03
CA LEU A 153 -12.63 -8.36 16.86
C LEU A 153 -11.51 -8.53 17.92
N PRO A 154 -11.81 -8.70 19.23
CA PRO A 154 -10.79 -8.85 20.27
C PRO A 154 -9.92 -10.11 20.13
N ASP A 155 -10.32 -11.10 19.33
CA ASP A 155 -9.50 -12.30 19.08
C ASP A 155 -8.29 -11.99 18.19
N PHE A 156 -8.37 -10.92 17.40
CA PHE A 156 -7.38 -10.56 16.39
C PHE A 156 -6.66 -9.25 16.69
N VAL A 157 -7.29 -8.36 17.46
CA VAL A 157 -6.78 -7.02 17.74
C VAL A 157 -6.68 -6.81 19.24
N ASN A 158 -5.45 -6.60 19.71
CA ASN A 158 -5.19 -6.20 21.08
C ASN A 158 -5.40 -4.68 21.24
N GLN A 159 -6.45 -4.29 21.98
CA GLN A 159 -6.79 -2.89 22.25
C GLN A 159 -5.65 -2.08 22.87
N ASP A 160 -4.82 -2.70 23.71
CA ASP A 160 -3.78 -1.99 24.47
C ASP A 160 -2.64 -1.51 23.57
N VAL A 161 -2.47 -2.13 22.39
CA VAL A 161 -1.39 -1.85 21.45
C VAL A 161 -1.91 -1.56 20.03
N PHE A 162 -3.22 -1.41 19.86
CA PHE A 162 -3.82 -1.11 18.57
C PHE A 162 -3.42 0.30 18.10
N ALA A 163 -2.98 0.40 16.85
CA ALA A 163 -2.60 1.64 16.20
C ALA A 163 -3.41 1.81 14.92
N GLU A 164 -4.26 2.83 14.87
CA GLU A 164 -5.04 3.17 13.69
C GLU A 164 -4.37 4.33 12.94
N HIS A 165 -4.14 4.16 11.64
CA HIS A 165 -3.49 5.17 10.80
C HIS A 165 -4.47 5.91 9.88
N SER A 166 -5.75 5.53 9.91
CA SER A 166 -6.78 6.22 9.14
C SER A 166 -7.01 7.62 9.71
N PRO A 167 -7.02 8.67 8.86
CA PRO A 167 -7.09 10.06 9.31
C PRO A 167 -8.29 10.42 10.21
N HIS A 168 -9.37 9.65 10.11
CA HIS A 168 -10.65 9.98 10.73
C HIS A 168 -11.02 9.04 11.89
N ARG A 169 -10.09 8.18 12.34
CA ARG A 169 -10.33 7.22 13.44
C ARG A 169 -9.15 7.21 14.40
N GLY A 170 -9.43 7.01 15.68
CA GLY A 170 -8.41 6.85 16.72
C GLY A 170 -8.19 5.38 17.09
N ASP A 171 -7.29 5.16 18.04
CA ASP A 171 -6.84 3.85 18.55
C ASP A 171 -7.89 3.13 19.42
N ASP A 172 -9.12 3.62 19.51
CA ASP A 172 -10.21 2.93 20.20
C ASP A 172 -10.87 1.92 19.24
N LEU A 173 -10.78 0.62 19.57
CA LEU A 173 -11.39 -0.47 18.81
C LEU A 173 -12.91 -0.33 18.68
N SER A 174 -13.57 0.41 19.58
CA SER A 174 -14.98 0.75 19.44
C SER A 174 -15.24 1.58 18.18
N THR A 175 -14.31 2.46 17.80
CA THR A 175 -14.40 3.27 16.57
C THR A 175 -14.16 2.44 15.32
N LEU A 176 -13.24 1.47 15.37
CA LEU A 176 -13.04 0.49 14.29
C LEU A 176 -14.31 -0.34 14.09
N ARG A 177 -14.88 -0.89 15.18
CA ARG A 177 -16.11 -1.68 15.14
C ARG A 177 -17.25 -0.91 14.47
N GLN A 178 -17.45 0.35 14.84
CA GLN A 178 -18.48 1.21 14.25
C GLN A 178 -18.24 1.45 12.75
N ALA A 179 -16.99 1.65 12.34
CA ALA A 179 -16.65 1.84 10.93
C ALA A 179 -16.94 0.60 10.10
N LEU A 180 -16.57 -0.59 10.60
CA LEU A 180 -16.83 -1.86 9.91
C LEU A 180 -18.33 -2.17 9.81
N ALA A 181 -19.11 -1.85 10.85
CA ALA A 181 -20.57 -2.02 10.82
C ALA A 181 -21.25 -1.21 9.69
N ARG A 182 -20.78 0.01 9.42
CA ARG A 182 -21.32 0.87 8.34
C ARG A 182 -21.04 0.30 6.95
N VAL A 183 -19.88 -0.34 6.76
CA VAL A 183 -19.54 -1.00 5.49
C VAL A 183 -20.44 -2.23 5.27
N GLY A 184 -20.70 -3.01 6.32
CA GLY A 184 -21.62 -4.15 6.26
C GLY A 184 -23.04 -3.76 5.85
N SER A 185 -23.59 -2.66 6.41
CA SER A 185 -24.94 -2.20 6.07
C SER A 185 -25.10 -1.72 4.61
N ASN A 186 -24.01 -1.25 3.99
CA ASN A 186 -24.02 -0.82 2.59
C ASN A 186 -23.90 -1.97 1.59
N ARG A 187 -23.54 -3.18 2.02
CA ARG A 187 -23.49 -4.38 1.15
C ARG A 187 -24.83 -5.10 1.02
N THR A 188 -25.80 -4.79 1.89
CA THR A 188 -27.15 -5.38 1.92
C THR A 188 -28.24 -4.52 1.25
N ARG A 189 -27.86 -3.45 0.55
CA ARG A 189 -28.75 -2.64 -0.31
C ARG A 189 -28.30 -2.76 -1.76
#